data_AF-A0A969P6Y4-F1
#
_entry.id   AF-A0A969P6Y4-F1
#
_cell.length_a   1.000
_cell.length_b   1.000
_cell.length_c   1.000
_cell.angle_alpha   90.00
_cell.angle_beta   90.00
_cell.angle_gamma   90.00
#
_symmetry.space_group_name_H-M   'P 1'
#
loop_
_entity.id
_entity.type
_entity.pdbx_description
1 polymer ?
#
loop_
_entity_poly.entity_id
_entity_poly.type
_entity_poly.pdbx_seq_one_letter_code
_entity_poly.pdbx_strand_id
1 'polypeptide(L)'
;MRSGNQGLVAWQRQTTWRVIGLLLAVMLTAGLLFWLSANQIATSDYNWGLLLWVGAITLYVLSIAPWQKPVASWHWPRRLSFLAIGSILLLAIAARFWQLGSIPETLGGDEGSQGIEALRVLDGTIRNPFSTGWLGVPTMSFYYNALTIGPLGNTILALRLPWALVGVLSVICTFLLVRRLLSLTLALTTAVLLACYHYHIHYSRLGSNQIADTLFVALALWLLYRGYDTGNWRDWALCGVVVGMAQYFMLVRVLRASW
;
A
#
# COMPACT_ATOMS: atom_id res chain seq x y z
N MET A 1 45.96 -12.39 -0.04
CA MET A 1 45.71 -11.39 1.03
C MET A 1 45.03 -10.10 0.57
N ARG A 2 44.94 -9.74 -0.73
CA ARG A 2 44.27 -8.50 -1.18
C ARG A 2 42.73 -8.56 -1.28
N SER A 3 42.11 -9.74 -1.35
CA SER A 3 40.65 -9.87 -1.48
C SER A 3 39.86 -9.62 -0.18
N GLY A 4 40.47 -9.87 0.99
CA GLY A 4 39.81 -9.67 2.30
C GLY A 4 39.57 -8.20 2.65
N ASN A 5 40.51 -7.31 2.31
CA ASN A 5 40.39 -5.88 2.63
C ASN A 5 39.31 -5.18 1.79
N GLN A 6 39.10 -5.59 0.54
CA GLN A 6 38.05 -5.02 -0.31
C GLN A 6 36.64 -5.39 0.19
N GLY A 7 36.47 -6.60 0.72
CA GLY A 7 35.21 -7.04 1.33
C GLY A 7 34.87 -6.28 2.61
N LEU A 8 35.85 -6.05 3.48
CA LEU A 8 35.67 -5.30 4.74
C LEU A 8 35.33 -3.82 4.48
N VAL A 9 36.02 -3.16 3.55
CA VAL A 9 35.74 -1.76 3.18
C VAL A 9 34.37 -1.61 2.52
N ALA A 10 33.97 -2.56 1.66
CA ALA A 10 32.64 -2.58 1.07
C ALA A 10 31.54 -2.80 2.12
N TRP A 11 31.76 -3.70 3.08
CA TRP A 11 30.85 -3.95 4.20
C TRP A 11 30.73 -2.73 5.13
N GLN A 12 31.84 -2.10 5.50
CA GLN A 12 31.85 -0.88 6.32
C GLN A 12 31.12 0.28 5.63
N ARG A 13 31.42 0.55 4.35
CA ARG A 13 30.72 1.59 3.58
C ARG A 13 29.21 1.34 3.51
N GLN A 14 28.79 0.07 3.36
CA GLN A 14 27.37 -0.29 3.36
C GLN A 14 26.72 0.02 4.72
N THR A 15 27.36 -0.36 5.83
CA THR A 15 26.83 -0.09 7.16
C THR A 15 26.74 1.42 7.42
N THR A 16 27.73 2.20 6.99
CA THR A 16 27.74 3.66 7.14
C THR A 16 26.59 4.34 6.39
N TRP A 17 26.38 4.03 5.10
CA TRP A 17 25.28 4.62 4.32
C TRP A 17 23.90 4.24 4.86
N ARG A 18 23.73 3.02 5.37
CA ARG A 18 22.47 2.60 6.01
C ARG A 18 22.17 3.40 7.26
N VAL A 19 23.17 3.56 8.14
CA VAL A 19 23.02 4.36 9.36
C VAL A 19 22.72 5.81 9.01
N ILE A 20 23.44 6.39 8.04
CA ILE A 20 23.17 7.77 7.56
C ILE A 20 21.74 7.87 7.01
N GLY A 21 21.31 6.93 6.17
CA GLY A 21 19.96 6.92 5.59
C GLY A 21 18.86 6.81 6.64
N LEU A 22 19.05 5.95 7.67
CA LEU A 22 18.14 5.83 8.80
C LEU A 22 18.09 7.11 9.63
N LEU A 23 19.24 7.70 9.96
CA LEU A 23 19.31 8.95 10.70
C LEU A 23 18.64 10.08 9.92
N LEU A 24 18.85 10.17 8.60
CA LEU A 24 18.16 11.13 7.74
C LEU A 24 16.65 10.91 7.74
N ALA A 25 16.17 9.67 7.62
CA ALA A 25 14.74 9.36 7.68
C ALA A 25 14.13 9.76 9.04
N VAL A 26 14.82 9.50 10.14
CA VAL A 26 14.40 9.92 11.49
C VAL A 26 14.40 11.44 11.62
N MET A 27 15.45 12.12 11.16
CA MET A 27 15.52 13.59 11.19
C MET A 27 14.43 14.24 10.34
N LEU A 28 14.13 13.71 9.15
CA LEU A 28 13.04 14.20 8.31
C LEU A 28 11.68 13.97 8.97
N THR A 29 11.49 12.82 9.60
CA THR A 29 10.24 12.53 10.34
C THR A 29 10.10 13.45 11.55
N ALA A 30 11.16 13.64 12.34
CA ALA A 30 11.17 14.55 13.48
C ALA A 30 10.97 16.01 13.05
N GLY A 31 11.60 16.42 11.95
CA GLY A 31 11.42 17.75 11.35
C GLY A 31 10.00 17.96 10.84
N LEU A 32 9.39 16.94 10.19
CA LEU A 32 7.99 16.96 9.78
C LEU A 32 7.06 17.08 10.99
N LEU A 33 7.26 16.28 12.03
CA LEU A 33 6.44 16.32 13.25
C LEU A 33 6.59 17.66 13.98
N PHE A 34 7.81 18.18 14.07
CA PHE A 34 8.08 19.51 14.62
C PHE A 34 7.36 20.58 13.80
N TRP A 35 7.50 20.56 12.47
CA TRP A 35 6.80 21.49 11.58
C TRP A 35 5.27 21.39 11.73
N LEU A 36 4.70 20.19 11.76
CA LEU A 36 3.27 19.98 12.00
C LEU A 36 2.83 20.48 13.37
N SER A 37 3.67 20.31 14.41
CA SER A 37 3.38 20.80 15.77
C SER A 37 3.43 22.32 15.89
N ALA A 38 4.38 22.97 15.20
CA ALA A 38 4.53 24.41 15.18
C ALA A 38 3.48 25.10 14.29
N ASN A 39 2.97 24.39 13.28
CA ASN A 39 1.94 24.86 12.36
C ASN A 39 0.60 24.17 12.63
N GLN A 40 0.27 23.88 13.90
CA GLN A 40 -0.97 23.21 14.34
C GLN A 40 -2.27 23.89 13.86
N ILE A 41 -2.18 25.06 13.22
CA ILE A 41 -3.29 25.89 12.79
C ILE A 41 -2.98 26.46 11.40
N ALA A 42 -3.79 26.09 10.41
CA ALA A 42 -4.04 26.85 9.18
C ALA A 42 -2.89 27.07 8.17
N THR A 43 -2.00 26.10 7.93
CA THR A 43 -1.25 26.14 6.65
C THR A 43 -2.15 25.70 5.51
N SER A 44 -2.24 26.56 4.49
CA SER A 44 -3.00 26.32 3.27
C SER A 44 -2.31 25.32 2.35
N ASP A 45 -1.26 24.59 2.75
CA ASP A 45 -0.56 23.67 1.86
C ASP A 45 0.22 22.59 2.63
N TYR A 46 -0.23 21.33 2.57
CA TYR A 46 0.49 20.17 3.12
C TYR A 46 1.30 19.41 2.06
N ASN A 47 1.44 19.93 0.84
CA ASN A 47 2.22 19.28 -0.22
C ASN A 47 3.67 19.05 0.23
N TRP A 48 4.28 20.03 0.93
CA TRP A 48 5.61 19.86 1.50
C TRP A 48 5.66 18.80 2.60
N GLY A 49 4.64 18.76 3.46
CA GLY A 49 4.52 17.72 4.48
C GLY A 49 4.41 16.32 3.87
N LEU A 50 3.62 16.18 2.79
CA LEU A 50 3.48 14.94 2.03
C LEU A 50 4.80 14.52 1.37
N LEU A 51 5.52 15.45 0.74
CA LEU A 51 6.82 15.19 0.11
C LEU A 51 7.87 14.75 1.13
N LEU A 52 7.93 15.41 2.29
CA LEU A 52 8.84 15.02 3.38
C LEU A 52 8.48 13.65 3.94
N TRP A 53 7.19 13.34 4.08
CA TRP A 53 6.70 12.05 4.55
C TRP A 53 7.07 10.92 3.57
N VAL A 54 6.79 11.10 2.27
CA VAL A 54 7.18 10.14 1.22
C VAL A 54 8.71 9.99 1.15
N GLY A 55 9.45 11.10 1.26
CA GLY A 55 10.90 11.11 1.27
C GLY A 55 11.48 10.34 2.46
N ALA A 56 10.92 10.52 3.66
CA ALA A 56 11.34 9.80 4.86
C ALA A 56 11.08 8.30 4.74
N ILE A 57 9.90 7.88 4.26
CA ILE A 57 9.58 6.47 4.02
C ILE A 57 10.52 5.89 2.96
N THR A 58 10.75 6.62 1.87
CA THR A 58 11.64 6.17 0.78
C THR A 58 13.06 5.98 1.29
N LEU A 59 13.61 6.94 2.02
CA LEU A 59 14.94 6.84 2.62
C LEU A 59 15.02 5.69 3.63
N TYR A 60 13.98 5.50 4.45
CA TYR A 60 13.90 4.36 5.34
C TYR A 60 13.95 3.04 4.56
N VAL A 61 13.10 2.85 3.55
CA VAL A 61 13.08 1.63 2.72
C VAL A 61 14.40 1.41 1.98
N LEU A 62 15.01 2.46 1.42
CA LEU A 62 16.32 2.37 0.76
C LEU A 62 17.45 2.02 1.73
N SER A 63 17.40 2.53 2.96
CA SER A 63 18.39 2.22 4.00
C SER A 63 18.35 0.76 4.45
N ILE A 64 17.18 0.11 4.34
CA ILE A 64 17.03 -1.31 4.68
C ILE A 64 17.17 -2.24 3.46
N ALA A 65 17.20 -1.71 2.24
CA ALA A 65 17.23 -2.51 1.02
C ALA A 65 18.49 -3.41 0.90
N PRO A 66 18.35 -4.66 0.41
CA PRO A 66 19.51 -5.48 0.07
C PRO A 66 20.22 -4.95 -1.17
N TRP A 67 21.54 -4.71 -1.08
CA TRP A 67 22.41 -4.63 -2.26
C TRP A 67 22.99 -6.01 -2.66
N GLN A 68 22.96 -6.97 -1.74
CA GLN A 68 23.33 -8.36 -2.00
C GLN A 68 22.06 -9.19 -2.20
N LYS A 69 22.04 -10.03 -3.24
CA LYS A 69 20.92 -10.95 -3.51
C LYS A 69 20.66 -11.78 -2.24
N PRO A 70 19.46 -11.73 -1.64
CA PRO A 70 19.15 -12.63 -0.56
C PRO A 70 19.26 -14.06 -1.08
N VAL A 71 20.17 -14.84 -0.49
CA VAL A 71 20.24 -16.29 -0.72
C VAL A 71 19.18 -16.94 0.18
N ALA A 72 17.92 -16.58 -0.05
CA ALA A 72 16.81 -17.35 0.48
C ALA A 72 16.50 -18.42 -0.57
N SER A 73 16.78 -19.69 -0.25
CA SER A 73 16.32 -20.82 -1.06
C SER A 73 14.82 -21.01 -0.87
N TRP A 74 14.05 -20.01 -1.30
CA TRP A 74 12.64 -20.19 -1.58
C TRP A 74 12.58 -21.16 -2.76
N HIS A 75 12.22 -22.41 -2.47
CA HIS A 75 12.05 -23.42 -3.49
C HIS A 75 10.82 -23.03 -4.29
N TRP A 76 11.04 -22.28 -5.37
CA TRP A 76 9.99 -21.86 -6.27
C TRP A 76 9.31 -23.10 -6.83
N PRO A 77 7.98 -23.09 -6.87
CA PRO A 77 7.25 -24.24 -7.33
C PRO A 77 7.51 -24.50 -8.82
N ARG A 78 7.22 -25.72 -9.26
CA ARG A 78 7.39 -26.16 -10.66
C ARG A 78 6.74 -25.16 -11.62
N ARG A 79 7.21 -25.10 -12.88
CA ARG A 79 6.68 -24.20 -13.94
C ARG A 79 5.15 -24.12 -13.99
N LEU A 80 4.49 -25.25 -13.75
CA LEU A 80 3.02 -25.36 -13.71
C LEU A 80 2.37 -24.45 -12.66
N SER A 81 3.00 -24.23 -11.51
CA SER A 81 2.46 -23.39 -10.45
C SER A 81 2.58 -21.90 -10.75
N PHE A 82 3.59 -21.49 -11.53
CA PHE A 82 3.67 -20.13 -12.07
C PHE A 82 2.58 -19.89 -13.10
N LEU A 83 2.33 -20.86 -13.97
CA LEU A 83 1.21 -20.79 -14.91
C LEU A 83 -0.12 -20.73 -14.15
N ALA A 84 -0.30 -21.54 -13.10
CA ALA A 84 -1.52 -21.53 -12.29
C ALA A 84 -1.77 -20.16 -11.66
N ILE A 85 -0.80 -19.58 -10.93
CA ILE A 85 -0.98 -18.25 -10.33
C ILE A 85 -1.11 -17.16 -11.39
N GLY A 86 -0.38 -17.26 -12.51
CA GLY A 86 -0.52 -16.34 -13.65
C GLY A 86 -1.94 -16.34 -14.21
N SER A 87 -2.52 -17.51 -14.43
CA SER A 87 -3.92 -17.65 -14.88
C SER A 87 -4.92 -17.11 -13.87
N ILE A 88 -4.69 -17.34 -12.57
CA ILE A 88 -5.55 -16.78 -11.51
C ILE A 88 -5.48 -15.25 -11.49
N LEU A 89 -4.30 -14.67 -11.67
CA LEU A 89 -4.14 -13.21 -11.73
C LEU A 89 -4.78 -12.63 -12.99
N LEU A 90 -4.65 -13.30 -14.14
CA LEU A 90 -5.37 -12.90 -15.36
C LEU A 90 -6.89 -12.95 -15.16
N LEU A 91 -7.41 -13.98 -14.48
CA LEU A 91 -8.81 -14.07 -14.10
C LEU A 91 -9.21 -12.94 -13.15
N ALA A 92 -8.40 -12.65 -12.13
CA ALA A 92 -8.66 -11.58 -11.18
C ALA A 92 -8.67 -10.20 -11.85
N ILE A 93 -7.75 -9.96 -12.79
CA ILE A 93 -7.69 -8.75 -13.63
C ILE A 93 -8.93 -8.68 -14.51
N ALA A 94 -9.27 -9.73 -15.25
CA ALA A 94 -10.45 -9.75 -16.12
C ALA A 94 -11.73 -9.46 -15.32
N ALA A 95 -11.91 -10.11 -14.16
CA ALA A 95 -13.09 -9.91 -13.31
C ALA A 95 -13.23 -8.48 -12.76
N ARG A 96 -12.12 -7.74 -12.60
CA ARG A 96 -12.11 -6.41 -11.98
C ARG A 96 -12.06 -5.29 -13.01
N PHE A 97 -11.31 -5.46 -14.10
CA PHE A 97 -11.07 -4.40 -15.09
C PHE A 97 -12.04 -4.45 -16.27
N TRP A 98 -12.66 -5.61 -16.56
CA TRP A 98 -13.65 -5.70 -17.63
C TRP A 98 -14.82 -4.76 -17.35
N GLN A 99 -15.05 -3.79 -18.24
CA GLN A 99 -16.14 -2.81 -18.12
C GLN A 99 -16.17 -2.08 -16.77
N LEU A 100 -15.00 -1.76 -16.20
CA LEU A 100 -14.90 -1.12 -14.88
C LEU A 100 -15.66 0.21 -14.78
N GLY A 101 -15.65 1.01 -15.86
CA GLY A 101 -16.35 2.30 -15.91
C GLY A 101 -17.87 2.19 -16.07
N SER A 102 -18.41 1.04 -16.47
CA SER A 102 -19.85 0.84 -16.72
C SER A 102 -20.50 -0.17 -15.79
N ILE A 103 -19.74 -1.06 -15.14
CA ILE A 103 -20.24 -2.08 -14.22
C ILE A 103 -19.54 -1.94 -12.86
N PRO A 104 -20.28 -1.75 -11.75
CA PRO A 104 -21.74 -1.56 -11.68
C PRO A 104 -22.24 -0.29 -12.40
N GLU A 105 -23.45 -0.35 -12.96
CA GLU A 105 -24.05 0.78 -13.71
C GLU A 105 -24.33 1.99 -12.82
N THR A 106 -24.76 1.72 -11.59
CA THR A 106 -25.05 2.76 -10.61
C THR A 106 -23.77 3.20 -9.91
N LEU A 107 -23.50 4.50 -9.93
CA LEU A 107 -22.56 5.14 -9.01
C LEU A 107 -23.27 5.30 -7.66
N GLY A 108 -22.86 4.54 -6.66
CA GLY A 108 -23.47 4.60 -5.32
C GLY A 108 -23.26 5.96 -4.65
N GLY A 109 -24.14 6.34 -3.72
CA GLY A 109 -24.03 7.63 -3.01
C GLY A 109 -22.70 7.81 -2.28
N ASP A 110 -22.23 6.75 -1.60
CA ASP A 110 -20.94 6.77 -0.90
C ASP A 110 -19.76 6.84 -1.88
N GLU A 111 -19.80 6.04 -2.95
CA GLU A 111 -18.78 6.02 -4.00
C GLU A 111 -18.65 7.39 -4.69
N GLY A 112 -19.78 7.99 -5.06
CA GLY A 112 -19.83 9.34 -5.63
C GLY A 112 -19.35 10.40 -4.65
N SER A 113 -19.67 10.27 -3.36
CA SER A 113 -19.19 11.20 -2.33
C SER A 113 -17.67 11.17 -2.21
N GLN A 114 -17.05 9.98 -2.18
CA GLN A 114 -15.58 9.87 -2.18
C GLN A 114 -14.97 10.41 -3.49
N GLY A 115 -15.66 10.28 -4.62
CA GLY A 115 -15.28 10.91 -5.88
C GLY A 115 -15.28 12.44 -5.81
N ILE A 116 -16.32 13.03 -5.21
CA ILE A 116 -16.40 14.48 -4.99
C ILE A 116 -15.27 14.95 -4.07
N GLU A 117 -14.98 14.23 -2.98
CA GLU A 117 -13.84 14.56 -2.12
C GLU A 117 -12.50 14.48 -2.87
N ALA A 118 -12.34 13.53 -3.80
CA ALA A 118 -11.15 13.47 -4.65
C ALA A 118 -11.05 14.66 -5.61
N LEU A 119 -12.16 15.14 -6.16
CA LEU A 119 -12.19 16.39 -6.95
C LEU A 119 -11.81 17.60 -6.09
N ARG A 120 -12.26 17.63 -4.83
CA ARG A 120 -11.87 18.64 -3.84
C ARG A 120 -10.38 18.58 -3.48
N VAL A 121 -9.72 17.42 -3.62
CA VAL A 121 -8.26 17.34 -3.53
C VAL A 121 -7.61 18.01 -4.76
N LEU A 122 -8.12 17.72 -5.96
CA LEU A 122 -7.58 18.25 -7.21
C LEU A 122 -7.77 19.77 -7.38
N ASP A 123 -8.89 20.32 -6.91
CA ASP A 123 -9.15 21.76 -6.94
C ASP A 123 -8.46 22.53 -5.78
N GLY A 124 -7.83 21.80 -4.87
CA GLY A 124 -7.14 22.36 -3.71
C GLY A 124 -8.08 22.79 -2.58
N THR A 125 -9.30 22.30 -2.49
CA THR A 125 -10.16 22.51 -1.30
C THR A 125 -9.72 21.63 -0.13
N ILE A 126 -9.41 20.36 -0.39
CA ILE A 126 -8.82 19.42 0.58
C ILE A 126 -7.31 19.41 0.36
N ARG A 127 -6.58 19.99 1.30
CA ARG A 127 -5.12 20.14 1.20
C ARG A 127 -4.33 19.34 2.23
N ASN A 128 -5.00 18.71 3.19
CA ASN A 128 -4.35 17.92 4.23
C ASN A 128 -4.61 16.42 3.97
N PRO A 129 -3.59 15.61 3.62
CA PRO A 129 -3.75 14.18 3.40
C PRO A 129 -3.82 13.37 4.71
N PHE A 130 -3.41 13.94 5.85
CA PHE A 130 -3.27 13.26 7.14
C PHE A 130 -4.45 13.49 8.10
N SER A 131 -5.60 13.90 7.57
CA SER A 131 -6.83 14.17 8.32
C SER A 131 -7.92 13.14 8.02
N THR A 132 -9.10 13.40 8.54
CA THR A 132 -10.35 12.71 8.18
C THR A 132 -11.32 13.70 7.55
N GLY A 133 -12.02 13.29 6.50
CA GLY A 133 -13.01 14.10 5.79
C GLY A 133 -14.42 13.54 5.94
N TRP A 134 -15.16 13.51 4.83
CA TRP A 134 -16.52 12.97 4.73
C TRP A 134 -16.68 11.65 5.52
N LEU A 135 -17.68 11.60 6.41
CA LEU A 135 -17.97 10.48 7.33
C LEU A 135 -16.77 9.92 8.12
N GLY A 136 -15.75 10.74 8.38
CA GLY A 136 -14.55 10.32 9.11
C GLY A 136 -13.59 9.46 8.27
N VAL A 137 -13.79 9.34 6.96
CA VAL A 137 -12.91 8.63 6.05
C VAL A 137 -11.55 9.36 5.96
N PRO A 138 -10.42 8.65 6.02
CA PRO A 138 -9.10 9.27 5.85
C PRO A 138 -8.97 10.04 4.54
N THR A 139 -8.52 11.30 4.63
CA THR A 139 -8.34 12.16 3.44
C THR A 139 -7.32 11.59 2.45
N MET A 140 -6.34 10.80 2.91
CA MET A 140 -5.35 10.15 2.05
C MET A 140 -6.00 9.22 1.01
N SER A 141 -7.15 8.62 1.33
CA SER A 141 -7.89 7.80 0.35
C SER A 141 -8.43 8.64 -0.83
N PHE A 142 -8.80 9.90 -0.58
CA PHE A 142 -9.20 10.84 -1.64
C PHE A 142 -8.00 11.30 -2.47
N TYR A 143 -6.83 11.48 -1.85
CA TYR A 143 -5.57 11.69 -2.58
C TYR A 143 -5.25 10.49 -3.48
N TYR A 144 -5.48 9.27 -2.99
CA TYR A 144 -5.27 8.06 -3.78
C TYR A 144 -6.21 8.00 -5.00
N ASN A 145 -7.48 8.38 -4.84
CA ASN A 145 -8.41 8.56 -5.95
C ASN A 145 -7.93 9.63 -6.94
N ALA A 146 -7.48 10.77 -6.44
CA ALA A 146 -7.00 11.90 -7.24
C ALA A 146 -5.82 11.52 -8.16
N LEU A 147 -4.99 10.53 -7.80
CA LEU A 147 -3.89 10.03 -8.64
C LEU A 147 -4.34 9.54 -10.02
N THR A 148 -5.58 9.06 -10.12
CA THR A 148 -6.14 8.51 -11.36
C THR A 148 -7.16 9.44 -11.98
N ILE A 149 -7.99 10.13 -11.17
CA ILE A 149 -8.93 11.15 -11.66
C ILE A 149 -8.19 12.33 -12.29
N GLY A 150 -7.06 12.78 -11.73
CA GLY A 150 -6.28 13.88 -12.28
C GLY A 150 -5.89 13.67 -13.76
N PRO A 151 -5.16 12.59 -14.09
CA PRO A 151 -4.74 12.33 -15.48
C PRO A 151 -5.84 11.76 -16.40
N LEU A 152 -6.82 11.02 -15.88
CA LEU A 152 -7.85 10.35 -16.70
C LEU A 152 -9.17 11.13 -16.76
N GLY A 153 -9.28 12.24 -16.03
CA GLY A 153 -10.47 13.09 -15.95
C GLY A 153 -11.52 12.58 -14.96
N ASN A 154 -12.56 13.39 -14.77
CA ASN A 154 -13.70 13.11 -13.89
C ASN A 154 -14.62 12.05 -14.50
N THR A 155 -14.21 10.77 -14.41
CA THR A 155 -14.95 9.62 -14.93
C THR A 155 -15.05 8.51 -13.89
N ILE A 156 -16.10 7.68 -13.98
CA ILE A 156 -16.29 6.51 -13.11
C ILE A 156 -15.11 5.53 -13.25
N LEU A 157 -14.60 5.35 -14.47
CA LEU A 157 -13.42 4.52 -14.72
C LEU A 157 -12.23 5.01 -13.91
N ALA A 158 -11.92 6.31 -13.97
CA ALA A 158 -10.80 6.89 -13.25
C ALA A 158 -10.95 6.67 -11.73
N LEU A 159 -12.13 6.93 -11.18
CA LEU A 159 -12.43 6.74 -9.77
C LEU A 159 -12.26 5.27 -9.30
N ARG A 160 -12.65 4.28 -10.12
CA ARG A 160 -12.61 2.85 -9.76
C ARG A 160 -11.27 2.18 -10.04
N LEU A 161 -10.51 2.69 -11.01
CA LEU A 161 -9.23 2.12 -11.44
C LEU A 161 -8.23 1.80 -10.31
N PRO A 162 -7.95 2.71 -9.36
CA PRO A 162 -6.94 2.45 -8.34
C PRO A 162 -7.37 1.32 -7.39
N TRP A 163 -8.66 1.21 -7.07
CA TRP A 163 -9.20 0.17 -6.20
C TRP A 163 -9.28 -1.21 -6.86
N ALA A 164 -9.52 -1.26 -8.17
CA ALA A 164 -9.44 -2.50 -8.94
C ALA A 164 -8.03 -3.09 -8.89
N LEU A 165 -7.00 -2.24 -8.94
CA LEU A 165 -5.61 -2.65 -8.76
C LEU A 165 -5.35 -3.18 -7.34
N VAL A 166 -5.83 -2.47 -6.31
CA VAL A 166 -5.76 -2.95 -4.90
C VAL A 166 -6.39 -4.34 -4.77
N GLY A 167 -7.52 -4.58 -5.42
CA GLY A 167 -8.20 -5.87 -5.41
C GLY A 167 -7.46 -6.99 -6.14
N VAL A 168 -6.59 -6.70 -7.12
CA VAL A 168 -5.70 -7.71 -7.73
C VAL A 168 -4.49 -7.95 -6.82
N LEU A 169 -3.95 -6.89 -6.23
CA LEU A 169 -2.83 -6.98 -5.31
C LEU A 169 -3.18 -7.79 -4.05
N SER A 170 -4.42 -7.68 -3.56
CA SER A 170 -4.87 -8.49 -2.42
C SER A 170 -4.93 -9.99 -2.74
N VAL A 171 -5.22 -10.38 -4.00
CA VAL A 171 -5.18 -11.79 -4.43
C VAL A 171 -3.76 -12.34 -4.37
N ILE A 172 -2.77 -11.62 -4.90
CA ILE A 172 -1.38 -12.06 -4.85
C ILE A 172 -0.83 -12.06 -3.42
N CYS A 173 -1.14 -11.05 -2.60
CA CYS A 173 -0.68 -10.99 -1.21
C CYS A 173 -1.31 -12.11 -0.38
N THR A 174 -2.59 -12.41 -0.56
CA THR A 174 -3.26 -13.54 0.12
C THR A 174 -2.66 -14.88 -0.32
N PHE A 175 -2.39 -15.07 -1.62
CA PHE A 175 -1.68 -16.25 -2.11
C PHE A 175 -0.33 -16.43 -1.41
N LEU A 176 0.47 -15.35 -1.34
CA LEU A 176 1.79 -15.37 -0.72
C LEU A 176 1.72 -15.69 0.79
N LEU A 177 0.73 -15.12 1.50
CA LEU A 177 0.47 -15.40 2.91
C LEU A 177 0.12 -16.86 3.13
N VAL A 178 -0.89 -17.39 2.44
CA VAL A 178 -1.36 -18.76 2.60
C VAL A 178 -0.27 -19.76 2.20
N ARG A 179 0.48 -19.46 1.12
CA ARG A 179 1.59 -20.32 0.69
C ARG A 179 2.65 -20.45 1.76
N ARG A 180 2.85 -19.38 2.55
CA ARG A 180 3.82 -19.34 3.63
C ARG A 180 3.35 -20.11 4.86
N LEU A 181 2.08 -19.93 5.25
CA LEU A 181 1.52 -20.54 6.45
C LEU A 181 1.18 -22.02 6.27
N LEU A 182 0.76 -22.41 5.07
CA LEU A 182 0.16 -23.71 4.80
C LEU A 182 0.85 -24.39 3.61
N SER A 183 0.09 -24.70 2.56
CA SER A 183 0.57 -25.44 1.39
C SER A 183 0.32 -24.69 0.09
N LEU A 184 1.02 -25.09 -0.97
CA LEU A 184 0.79 -24.54 -2.31
C LEU A 184 -0.64 -24.78 -2.80
N THR A 185 -1.19 -25.97 -2.54
CA THR A 185 -2.56 -26.31 -2.94
C THR A 185 -3.55 -25.37 -2.29
N LEU A 186 -3.46 -25.18 -0.97
CA LEU A 186 -4.33 -24.25 -0.24
C LEU A 186 -4.14 -22.81 -0.71
N ALA A 187 -2.91 -22.39 -1.00
CA ALA A 187 -2.65 -21.05 -1.53
C ALA A 187 -3.32 -20.82 -2.89
N LEU A 188 -3.20 -21.76 -3.81
CA LEU A 188 -3.85 -21.68 -5.13
C LEU A 188 -5.37 -21.72 -4.99
N THR A 189 -5.91 -22.60 -4.14
CA THR A 189 -7.35 -22.67 -3.88
C THR A 189 -7.87 -21.35 -3.30
N THR A 190 -7.21 -20.79 -2.28
CA THR A 190 -7.60 -19.49 -1.71
C THR A 190 -7.49 -18.36 -2.72
N ALA A 191 -6.46 -18.37 -3.57
CA ALA A 191 -6.30 -17.37 -4.62
C ALA A 191 -7.42 -17.43 -5.67
N VAL A 192 -7.82 -18.63 -6.11
CA VAL A 192 -9.00 -18.83 -7.00
C VAL A 192 -10.27 -18.34 -6.32
N LEU A 193 -10.50 -18.76 -5.07
CA LEU A 193 -11.69 -18.37 -4.31
C LEU A 193 -11.77 -16.86 -4.19
N LEU A 194 -10.69 -16.18 -3.80
CA LEU A 194 -10.67 -14.73 -3.65
C LEU A 194 -10.76 -13.99 -5.00
N ALA A 195 -10.16 -14.54 -6.06
CA ALA A 195 -10.27 -13.98 -7.41
C ALA A 195 -11.72 -13.96 -7.90
N CYS A 196 -12.50 -14.98 -7.55
CA CYS A 196 -13.91 -15.17 -7.92
C CYS A 196 -14.93 -14.74 -6.84
N TYR A 197 -14.47 -14.35 -5.65
CA TYR A 197 -15.36 -14.07 -4.53
C TYR A 197 -16.16 -12.78 -4.79
N HIS A 198 -17.48 -12.92 -4.88
CA HIS A 198 -18.38 -11.86 -5.30
C HIS A 198 -18.20 -10.55 -4.51
N TYR A 199 -18.17 -10.62 -3.18
CA TYR A 199 -18.01 -9.41 -2.34
C TYR A 199 -16.67 -8.73 -2.56
N HIS A 200 -15.59 -9.51 -2.67
CA HIS A 200 -14.27 -8.94 -2.91
C HIS A 200 -14.19 -8.31 -4.30
N ILE A 201 -14.79 -8.92 -5.33
CA ILE A 201 -14.90 -8.31 -6.66
C ILE A 201 -15.70 -7.01 -6.56
N HIS A 202 -16.87 -7.06 -5.93
CA HIS A 202 -17.76 -5.90 -5.76
C HIS A 202 -17.02 -4.72 -5.16
N TYR A 203 -16.43 -4.86 -3.95
CA TYR A 203 -15.71 -3.76 -3.30
C TYR A 203 -14.46 -3.32 -4.07
N SER A 204 -13.77 -4.22 -4.78
CA SER A 204 -12.65 -3.83 -5.65
C SER A 204 -13.07 -3.09 -6.92
N ARG A 205 -14.36 -3.13 -7.28
CA ARG A 205 -14.93 -2.41 -8.42
C ARG A 205 -15.66 -1.12 -8.00
N LEU A 206 -15.63 -0.77 -6.72
CA LEU A 206 -16.12 0.52 -6.23
C LEU A 206 -14.96 1.50 -6.10
N GLY A 207 -15.25 2.77 -6.35
CA GLY A 207 -14.41 3.95 -6.17
C GLY A 207 -14.05 4.30 -4.72
N SER A 208 -13.92 3.30 -3.86
CA SER A 208 -14.06 3.47 -2.42
C SER A 208 -13.02 2.67 -1.63
N ASN A 209 -12.60 3.24 -0.50
CA ASN A 209 -11.43 2.78 0.25
C ASN A 209 -11.54 1.41 0.94
N GLN A 210 -12.74 0.81 1.03
CA GLN A 210 -12.98 -0.42 1.82
C GLN A 210 -12.12 -1.61 1.37
N ILE A 211 -11.77 -1.70 0.09
CA ILE A 211 -10.96 -2.81 -0.42
C ILE A 211 -9.50 -2.76 0.05
N ALA A 212 -9.01 -1.59 0.48
CA ALA A 212 -7.65 -1.39 0.99
C ALA A 212 -7.31 -2.41 2.07
N ASP A 213 -8.30 -2.75 2.90
CA ASP A 213 -8.08 -3.55 4.10
C ASP A 213 -7.56 -4.94 3.79
N THR A 214 -8.13 -5.54 2.75
CA THR A 214 -7.77 -6.89 2.34
C THR A 214 -6.31 -6.94 1.89
N LEU A 215 -5.84 -5.90 1.20
CA LEU A 215 -4.44 -5.81 0.77
C LEU A 215 -3.50 -5.59 1.96
N PHE A 216 -3.75 -4.55 2.75
CA PHE A 216 -2.83 -4.14 3.82
C PHE A 216 -2.69 -5.22 4.90
N VAL A 217 -3.78 -5.86 5.30
CA VAL A 217 -3.74 -6.97 6.29
C VAL A 217 -2.97 -8.16 5.74
N ALA A 218 -3.28 -8.61 4.51
CA ALA A 218 -2.60 -9.76 3.92
C ALA A 218 -1.09 -9.50 3.73
N LEU A 219 -0.72 -8.30 3.28
CA LEU A 219 0.68 -7.91 3.08
C LEU A 219 1.42 -7.79 4.41
N ALA A 220 0.82 -7.16 5.43
CA ALA A 220 1.42 -7.02 6.76
C ALA A 220 1.66 -8.40 7.39
N LEU A 221 0.66 -9.27 7.39
CA LEU A 221 0.80 -10.63 7.92
C LEU A 221 1.85 -11.43 7.15
N TRP A 222 1.88 -11.32 5.81
CA TRP A 222 2.90 -12.04 5.04
C TRP A 222 4.31 -11.57 5.37
N LEU A 223 4.53 -10.26 5.51
CA LEU A 223 5.82 -9.70 5.93
C LEU A 223 6.18 -10.10 7.37
N LEU A 224 5.21 -10.10 8.28
CA LEU A 224 5.39 -10.50 9.67
C LEU A 224 5.86 -11.97 9.77
N TYR A 225 5.12 -12.90 9.17
CA TYR A 225 5.50 -14.32 9.16
C TYR A 225 6.80 -14.55 8.39
N ARG A 226 7.06 -13.76 7.33
CA ARG A 226 8.33 -13.83 6.62
C ARG A 226 9.51 -13.40 7.47
N GLY A 227 9.38 -12.30 8.20
CA GLY A 227 10.39 -11.84 9.14
C GLY A 227 10.62 -12.82 10.28
N TYR A 228 9.56 -13.47 10.76
CA TYR A 228 9.63 -14.48 11.80
C TYR A 228 10.43 -15.72 11.35
N ASP A 229 10.04 -16.37 10.25
CA ASP A 229 10.69 -17.63 9.86
C ASP A 229 12.13 -17.43 9.37
N THR A 230 12.40 -16.29 8.70
CA THR A 230 13.70 -16.05 8.07
C THR A 230 14.68 -15.31 8.99
N GLY A 231 14.21 -14.82 10.15
CA GLY A 231 14.99 -13.93 11.02
C GLY A 231 15.38 -12.60 10.35
N ASN A 232 14.77 -12.26 9.21
CA ASN A 232 15.14 -11.08 8.45
C ASN A 232 14.46 -9.82 9.01
N TRP A 233 15.21 -9.04 9.79
CA TRP A 233 14.76 -7.78 10.39
C TRP A 233 14.14 -6.77 9.40
N ARG A 234 14.49 -6.86 8.10
CA ARG A 234 13.93 -5.98 7.07
C ARG A 234 12.44 -6.22 6.84
N ASP A 235 12.00 -7.45 7.01
CA ASP A 235 10.60 -7.80 6.82
C ASP A 235 9.75 -7.26 7.96
N TRP A 236 10.31 -7.20 9.17
CA TRP A 236 9.72 -6.49 10.31
C TRP A 236 9.64 -4.98 10.04
N ALA A 237 10.71 -4.38 9.53
CA ALA A 237 10.74 -2.97 9.14
C ALA A 237 9.68 -2.63 8.08
N LEU A 238 9.61 -3.42 7.00
CA LEU A 238 8.58 -3.26 5.96
C LEU A 238 7.17 -3.50 6.49
N CYS A 239 6.98 -4.48 7.38
CA CYS A 239 5.71 -4.70 8.05
C CYS A 239 5.26 -3.44 8.81
N GLY A 240 6.16 -2.79 9.54
CA GLY A 240 5.88 -1.52 10.24
C GLY A 240 5.43 -0.41 9.29
N VAL A 241 6.10 -0.26 8.13
CA VAL A 241 5.71 0.71 7.10
C VAL A 241 4.32 0.39 6.55
N VAL A 242 4.02 -0.87 6.24
CA VAL A 242 2.73 -1.29 5.69
C VAL A 242 1.61 -1.05 6.70
N VAL A 243 1.82 -1.40 7.98
CA VAL A 243 0.84 -1.15 9.06
C VAL A 243 0.62 0.35 9.28
N GLY A 244 1.69 1.15 9.25
CA GLY A 244 1.60 2.62 9.33
C GLY A 244 0.83 3.22 8.16
N MET A 245 1.12 2.76 6.93
CA MET A 245 0.42 3.19 5.71
C MET A 245 -1.07 2.84 5.77
N ALA A 246 -1.41 1.64 6.28
CA ALA A 246 -2.78 1.16 6.40
C ALA A 246 -3.66 2.11 7.24
N GLN A 247 -3.10 2.75 8.27
CA GLN A 247 -3.85 3.74 9.09
C GLN A 247 -4.38 4.90 8.25
N TYR A 248 -3.66 5.32 7.20
CA TYR A 248 -4.09 6.39 6.32
C TYR A 248 -5.17 5.97 5.31
N PHE A 249 -5.52 4.68 5.24
CA PHE A 249 -6.59 4.19 4.36
C PHE A 249 -7.79 3.65 5.14
N MET A 250 -7.55 3.17 6.36
CA MET A 250 -8.53 2.44 7.18
C MET A 250 -9.13 3.26 8.31
N LEU A 251 -8.36 4.18 8.91
CA LEU A 251 -8.71 4.73 10.22
C LEU A 251 -9.94 5.63 10.12
N VAL A 252 -11.11 5.06 10.41
CA VAL A 252 -12.32 5.83 10.65
C VAL A 252 -12.23 6.35 12.07
N ARG A 253 -12.19 7.68 12.21
CA ARG A 253 -12.37 8.30 13.52
C ARG A 253 -13.82 8.07 13.93
N VAL A 254 -14.05 7.12 14.85
CA VAL A 254 -15.35 7.02 15.54
C VAL A 254 -15.54 8.32 16.29
N LEU A 255 -16.43 9.18 15.79
CA LEU A 255 -16.68 10.48 16.36
C LEU A 255 -17.12 10.32 17.82
N ARG A 256 -16.50 11.12 18.70
CA ARG A 256 -17.22 11.62 19.87
C ARG A 256 -18.46 12.32 19.34
N ALA A 257 -19.63 11.75 19.58
CA ALA A 257 -20.89 12.41 19.36
C ALA A 257 -20.92 13.66 20.27
N SER A 258 -20.81 14.84 19.67
CA SER A 258 -21.33 16.07 20.25
C SER A 258 -22.45 16.52 19.33
N TRP A 259 -23.66 16.06 19.66
CA TRP A 259 -24.90 16.70 19.24
C TRP A 259 -24.96 18.11 19.83
#